data_AF-A0A180EVN1-F1
#
_entry.id   AF-A0A180EVN1-F1
#
_cell.length_a   1.000
_cell.length_b   1.000
_cell.length_c   1.000
_cell.angle_alpha   90.00
_cell.angle_beta   90.00
_cell.angle_gamma   90.00
#
_symmetry.space_group_name_H-M   'P 1'
#
loop_
_entity.id
_entity.type
_entity.pdbx_description
1 polymer ?
#
loop_
_entity_poly.entity_id
_entity_poly.type
_entity_poly.pdbx_seq_one_letter_code
_entity_poly.pdbx_strand_id
1 'polypeptide(L)' 'MSAFVSEFLYLFVIIFVVFGVCFVLINLRQVVTGNEFRGTCASNNPMLKNKVGDCEVCGKKPDEDCQMPEMPQVR' A
#
# COMPACT_ATOMS: atom_id res chain seq x y z
N MET A 1 -10.24 -40.41 -1.11
CA MET A 1 -9.05 -39.86 -1.79
C MET A 1 -9.45 -38.80 -2.82
N SER A 2 -10.33 -39.11 -3.78
CA SER A 2 -10.76 -38.17 -4.84
C SER A 2 -11.46 -36.91 -4.30
N ALA A 3 -12.45 -37.05 -3.42
CA ALA A 3 -13.19 -35.92 -2.87
C ALA A 3 -12.28 -34.90 -2.15
N PHE A 4 -11.28 -35.36 -1.40
CA PHE A 4 -10.33 -34.50 -0.71
C PHE A 4 -9.46 -33.67 -1.67
N VAL A 5 -9.03 -34.27 -2.79
CA VAL A 5 -8.21 -33.58 -3.81
C VAL A 5 -9.03 -32.51 -4.52
N SER A 6 -10.30 -32.78 -4.83
CA SER A 6 -11.19 -31.82 -5.49
C SER A 6 -11.45 -30.59 -4.62
N GLU A 7 -11.77 -30.78 -3.34
CA GLU A 7 -11.97 -29.67 -2.39
C GLU A 7 -10.70 -28.83 -2.20
N PHE A 8 -9.54 -29.51 -2.09
CA PHE A 8 -8.25 -28.83 -1.97
C PHE A 8 -7.95 -27.95 -3.18
N LEU A 9 -8.13 -28.47 -4.40
CA LEU A 9 -7.90 -27.69 -5.63
C LEU A 9 -8.88 -26.52 -5.76
N TYR A 10 -10.14 -26.72 -5.37
CA TYR A 10 -11.15 -25.66 -5.39
C TYR A 10 -10.77 -24.49 -4.47
N LEU A 11 -10.41 -24.78 -3.22
CA LEU A 11 -9.94 -23.76 -2.27
C LEU A 11 -8.66 -23.09 -2.74
N PHE A 12 -7.71 -23.85 -3.28
CA PHE A 12 -6.47 -23.31 -3.82
C PHE A 12 -6.75 -22.29 -4.92
N VAL A 13 -7.61 -22.62 -5.89
CA VAL A 13 -7.99 -21.69 -6.97
C VAL A 13 -8.62 -20.42 -6.41
N ILE A 14 -9.55 -20.53 -5.45
CA ILE A 14 -10.18 -19.36 -4.84
C ILE A 14 -9.14 -18.45 -4.19
N ILE A 15 -8.20 -19.00 -3.42
CA ILE A 15 -7.15 -18.23 -2.77
C ILE A 15 -6.35 -17.44 -3.81
N PHE A 16 -5.86 -18.09 -4.86
CA PHE A 16 -5.07 -17.41 -5.89
C PHE A 16 -5.87 -16.34 -6.64
N VAL A 17 -7.15 -16.59 -6.92
CA VAL A 17 -8.04 -15.60 -7.55
C VAL A 17 -8.20 -14.38 -6.64
N VAL A 18 -8.49 -14.57 -5.35
CA VAL A 18 -8.66 -13.47 -4.39
C VAL A 18 -7.36 -12.69 -4.23
N PHE A 19 -6.22 -13.37 -4.07
CA PHE A 19 -4.91 -12.72 -4.00
C PHE A 19 -4.62 -11.91 -5.28
N GLY A 20 -4.88 -12.47 -6.46
CA GLY A 20 -4.72 -11.77 -7.73
C GLY A 20 -5.57 -10.50 -7.81
N VAL A 21 -6.83 -10.57 -7.39
CA VAL A 21 -7.72 -9.39 -7.32
C VAL A 21 -7.16 -8.33 -6.37
N CYS A 22 -6.69 -8.72 -5.17
CA CYS A 22 -6.08 -7.78 -4.24
C CYS A 22 -4.86 -7.06 -4.83
N PHE A 23 -3.99 -7.78 -5.54
CA PHE A 23 -2.82 -7.17 -6.21
C PHE A 23 -3.23 -6.13 -7.26
N VAL A 24 -4.26 -6.43 -8.06
CA VAL A 24 -4.82 -5.49 -9.04
C VAL A 24 -5.41 -4.27 -8.34
N LEU A 25 -6.17 -4.46 -7.26
CA LEU A 25 -6.84 -3.37 -6.54
C LEU A 25 -5.86 -2.44 -5.82
N ILE A 26 -4.79 -2.97 -5.22
CA ILE A 26 -3.73 -2.15 -4.61
C ILE A 26 -3.05 -1.24 -5.65
N ASN A 27 -2.95 -1.71 -6.89
CA ASN A 27 -2.36 -0.97 -8.01
C ASN A 27 -3.40 -0.36 -8.96
N LEU A 28 -4.66 -0.20 -8.52
CA LEU A 28 -5.77 0.18 -9.41
C LEU A 28 -5.51 1.50 -10.14
N ARG A 29 -4.89 2.48 -9.46
CA ARG A 29 -4.51 3.75 -10.07
C ARG A 29 -3.56 3.56 -11.25
N GLN A 30 -2.57 2.70 -11.10
CA GLN A 30 -1.63 2.41 -12.17
C GLN A 30 -2.30 1.64 -13.31
N VAL A 31 -3.13 0.64 -13.00
CA VAL A 31 -3.83 -0.16 -14.01
C VAL A 31 -4.83 0.66 -14.82
N VAL A 32 -5.60 1.55 -14.18
CA VAL A 32 -6.68 2.31 -14.82
C VAL A 32 -6.18 3.62 -15.45
N THR A 33 -5.22 4.30 -14.80
CA THR A 33 -4.80 5.65 -15.22
C THR A 33 -3.37 5.71 -15.76
N GLY A 34 -2.58 4.64 -15.64
CA GLY A 34 -1.16 4.62 -16.00
C GLY A 34 -0.25 5.44 -15.09
N ASN A 35 -0.80 6.11 -14.07
CA ASN A 35 -0.02 6.93 -13.15
C ASN A 35 0.61 6.09 -12.04
N GLU A 36 1.83 6.48 -11.65
CA GLU A 36 2.59 5.86 -10.56
C GLU A 36 1.82 5.84 -9.22
N PHE A 37 2.18 4.88 -8.37
CA PHE A 37 1.69 4.84 -7.00
C PHE A 37 2.21 6.05 -6.21
N ARG A 38 1.32 6.73 -5.50
CA ARG A 38 1.60 8.00 -4.80
C ARG A 38 2.21 7.85 -3.41
N GLY A 39 2.45 6.62 -2.97
CA GLY A 39 2.81 6.33 -1.59
C GLY A 39 1.61 6.45 -0.64
N THR A 40 1.73 5.86 0.54
CA THR A 40 0.88 6.22 1.69
C THR A 40 1.50 7.42 2.40
N CYS A 41 0.83 7.97 3.42
CA CYS A 41 1.43 9.03 4.25
C CYS A 41 2.84 8.65 4.75
N ALA A 42 3.09 7.36 4.98
CA ALA A 42 4.39 6.74 5.29
C ALA A 42 5.53 7.20 4.40
N SER A 43 5.34 6.98 3.10
CA SER A 43 6.43 6.89 2.12
C SER A 43 6.99 8.27 1.79
N ASN A 44 6.25 9.32 2.12
CA ASN A 44 6.64 10.72 1.93
C ASN A 44 7.07 11.43 3.23
N ASN A 45 7.10 10.75 4.39
CA ASN A 45 7.59 11.38 5.61
C ASN A 45 9.13 11.50 5.57
N PRO A 46 9.70 12.71 5.60
CA PRO A 46 11.15 12.92 5.48
C PRO A 46 11.96 12.26 6.61
N MET A 47 11.38 12.06 7.79
CA MET A 47 12.02 11.40 8.92
C MET A 47 11.99 9.86 8.82
N LEU A 48 11.02 9.30 8.09
CA LEU A 48 10.78 7.85 7.98
C LEU A 48 11.11 7.27 6.60
N LYS A 49 11.32 8.10 5.58
CA LYS A 49 11.65 7.70 4.20
C LYS A 49 12.78 6.66 4.11
N ASN A 50 13.71 6.70 5.06
CA ASN A 50 14.87 5.80 5.11
C ASN A 50 14.83 4.79 6.27
N LYS A 51 13.74 4.72 7.05
CA LYS A 51 13.71 3.98 8.32
C LYS A 51 12.57 2.97 8.41
N VAL A 52 11.29 3.37 8.50
CA VAL A 52 10.18 2.41 8.74
C VAL A 52 8.83 3.07 8.44
N GLY A 53 7.99 2.41 7.61
CA GLY A 53 6.52 2.29 7.78
C GLY A 53 5.62 3.53 7.92
N ASP A 54 4.31 3.27 8.12
CA ASP A 54 3.20 4.23 8.03
C ASP A 54 3.29 5.49 8.92
N CYS A 55 3.04 6.66 8.31
CA CYS A 55 3.07 7.98 8.97
C CYS A 55 1.66 8.44 9.28
N GLU A 56 1.35 8.60 10.57
CA GLU A 56 0.00 8.95 11.06
C GLU A 56 -0.23 10.46 11.20
N VAL A 57 0.69 11.30 10.72
CA VAL A 57 0.83 12.67 11.26
C VAL A 57 0.40 13.79 10.31
N CYS A 58 0.70 13.74 8.99
CA CYS A 58 0.74 14.97 8.18
C CYS A 58 -0.45 15.33 7.28
N GLY A 59 -1.46 14.48 7.09
CA GLY A 59 -2.73 14.87 6.41
C GLY A 59 -2.61 15.47 5.00
N LYS A 60 -1.49 15.29 4.30
CA LYS A 60 -1.16 15.94 3.02
C LYS A 60 -2.12 15.56 1.89
N LYS A 61 -2.30 16.46 0.91
CA LYS A 61 -2.96 16.09 -0.35
C LYS A 61 -2.05 15.18 -1.16
N PRO A 62 -2.62 14.34 -2.03
CA PRO A 62 -1.83 13.27 -2.63
C PRO A 62 -0.75 13.75 -3.65
N ASP A 63 -0.73 15.03 -4.07
CA ASP A 63 0.33 15.64 -4.91
C ASP A 63 1.36 16.44 -4.08
N GLU A 64 1.12 16.61 -2.78
CA GLU A 64 1.96 17.44 -1.92
C GLU A 64 2.98 16.58 -1.18
N ASP A 65 4.17 17.13 -0.97
CA ASP A 65 5.13 16.55 -0.05
C ASP A 65 4.70 16.76 1.40
N CYS A 66 5.07 15.83 2.28
CA CYS A 66 4.73 15.90 3.70
C CYS A 66 5.50 17.09 4.32
N GLN A 67 4.77 18.13 4.73
CA GLN A 67 5.37 19.31 5.34
C GLN A 67 5.63 19.04 6.83
N MET A 68 6.88 19.24 7.26
CA MET A 68 7.19 19.24 8.69
C MET A 68 6.79 20.59 9.29
N PRO A 69 6.17 20.63 10.48
CA PRO A 69 5.99 21.88 11.20
C PRO A 69 7.37 22.48 11.55
N GLU A 70 7.48 23.80 11.53
CA GLU A 70 8.69 24.48 12.01
C GLU A 70 8.94 24.10 13.47
N MET A 71 10.03 23.38 13.73
CA MET A 71 10.41 23.02 15.09
C MET A 71 11.15 24.20 15.74
N PRO A 72 10.77 24.63 16.96
CA PRO A 72 11.53 25.65 17.67
C PRO A 72 12.96 25.16 17.90
N GLN A 73 13.94 26.06 17.70
CA GLN A 73 15.36 25.79 17.95
C GLN A 73 15.55 25.52 19.45
N VAL A 74 15.62 24.25 19.85
CA VAL A 74 15.96 23.87 21.22
C VAL A 74 17.46 24.13 21.39
N ARG A 75 17.79 25.23 22.06
CA ARG A 75 19.16 25.53 22.52
C ARG A 75 19.57 24.60 23.65
#